data_AF-A0A955LC88-F1
#
_entry.id   AF-A0A955LC88-F1
#
_cell.length_a   1.000
_cell.length_b   1.000
_cell.length_c   1.000
_cell.angle_alpha   90.00
_cell.angle_beta   90.00
_cell.angle_gamma   90.00
#
_symmetry.space_group_name_H-M   'P 1'
#
loop_
_entity.id
_entity.type
_entity.pdbx_description
1 polymer ?
#
loop_
_entity_poly.entity_id
_entity_poly.type
_entity_poly.pdbx_seq_one_letter_code
_entity_poly.pdbx_strand_id
1 'polypeptide(L)'
;MQDVRTIVWLLGLLSAGLIWFVKNQTRQIATYSAWLIAVVGLVSATSFTASFTTLHKIVFTNDSWLLDPSQHLLIQVYPENFFAWSWLIILLLSLISALALSRR
;
A
#
# COMPACT_ATOMS: atom_id res chain seq x y z
N MET A 1 0.98 -36.43 36.92
CA MET A 1 -0.18 -35.84 36.20
C MET A 1 -0.26 -34.32 36.31
N GLN A 2 0.24 -33.69 37.38
CA GLN A 2 0.22 -32.22 37.53
C GLN A 2 1.15 -31.50 36.54
N ASP A 3 2.32 -32.07 36.23
CA ASP A 3 3.32 -31.44 35.33
C ASP A 3 2.82 -31.27 33.89
N VAL A 4 2.12 -32.27 33.35
CA VAL A 4 1.55 -32.24 31.99
C VAL A 4 0.52 -31.12 31.85
N ARG A 5 -0.33 -30.92 32.86
CA ARG A 5 -1.34 -29.87 32.85
C ARG A 5 -0.70 -28.48 32.86
N THR A 6 0.35 -28.28 33.65
CA THR A 6 1.09 -27.01 33.69
C THR A 6 1.73 -26.68 32.33
N ILE A 7 2.33 -27.67 31.67
CA ILE A 7 2.93 -27.51 30.33
C ILE A 7 1.87 -27.09 29.31
N VAL A 8 0.69 -27.73 29.31
CA VAL A 8 -0.42 -27.38 28.40
C VAL A 8 -0.86 -25.93 28.60
N TRP A 9 -1.00 -25.46 29.83
CA TRP A 9 -1.37 -24.07 30.10
C TRP A 9 -0.30 -23.07 29.64
N LEU A 10 0.98 -23.37 29.87
CA LEU A 10 2.09 -22.52 29.41
C LEU A 10 2.11 -22.41 27.88
N LEU A 11 1.98 -23.54 27.17
CA LEU A 11 1.90 -23.54 25.70
C LEU A 11 0.68 -22.78 25.18
N GLY A 12 -0.47 -22.93 25.85
CA GLY A 12 -1.69 -22.19 25.50
C GLY A 12 -1.52 -20.68 25.64
N LEU A 13 -0.93 -20.22 26.76
CA LEU A 13 -0.67 -18.80 27.00
C LEU A 13 0.35 -18.21 26.03
N LEU A 14 1.43 -18.95 25.74
CA LEU A 14 2.43 -18.55 24.75
C LEU A 14 1.81 -18.41 23.35
N SER A 15 1.00 -19.38 22.94
CA SER A 15 0.32 -19.36 21.64
C SER A 15 -0.68 -18.21 21.54
N ALA A 16 -1.47 -17.97 22.59
CA ALA A 16 -2.41 -16.85 22.65
C ALA A 16 -1.68 -15.50 22.59
N GLY A 17 -0.56 -15.37 23.31
CA GLY A 17 0.30 -14.19 23.28
C GLY A 17 0.88 -13.93 21.88
N LEU A 18 1.34 -14.97 21.18
CA LEU A 18 1.84 -14.86 19.82
C LEU A 18 0.74 -14.43 18.84
N ILE A 19 -0.45 -15.04 18.92
CA ILE A 19 -1.60 -14.68 18.07
C ILE A 19 -1.99 -13.23 18.32
N TRP A 20 -2.09 -12.81 19.59
CA TRP A 20 -2.39 -11.44 19.95
C TRP A 20 -1.33 -10.46 19.42
N PHE A 21 -0.05 -10.79 19.56
CA PHE A 21 1.06 -9.97 19.09
C PHE A 21 1.03 -9.79 17.57
N VAL A 22 0.90 -10.89 16.82
CA VAL A 22 0.82 -10.86 15.35
C VAL A 22 -0.42 -10.08 14.88
N LYS A 23 -1.56 -10.28 15.53
CA LYS A 23 -2.79 -9.57 15.20
C LYS A 23 -2.66 -8.07 15.46
N ASN A 24 -2.12 -7.69 16.62
CA ASN A 24 -1.86 -6.30 16.97
C ASN A 24 -0.86 -5.65 15.99
N GLN A 25 0.23 -6.33 15.66
CA GLN A 25 1.22 -5.83 14.70
C GLN A 25 0.61 -5.64 13.31
N THR A 26 -0.16 -6.62 12.84
CA THR A 26 -0.86 -6.54 11.55
C THR A 26 -1.83 -5.36 11.50
N ARG A 27 -2.57 -5.14 12.59
CA ARG A 27 -3.51 -4.01 12.72
C ARG A 27 -2.78 -2.66 12.69
N GLN A 28 -1.64 -2.54 13.37
CA GLN A 28 -0.84 -1.33 13.37
C GLN A 28 -0.27 -1.04 11.98
N ILE A 29 0.32 -2.05 11.32
CA ILE A 29 0.82 -1.93 9.95
C ILE A 29 -0.30 -1.48 9.00
N ALA A 30 -1.48 -2.11 9.07
CA ALA A 30 -2.62 -1.73 8.24
C ALA A 30 -3.07 -0.28 8.48
N THR A 31 -3.06 0.17 9.74
CA THR A 31 -3.40 1.55 10.10
C THR A 31 -2.40 2.54 9.53
N TYR A 32 -1.10 2.29 9.68
CA TYR A 32 -0.06 3.18 9.14
C TYR A 32 -0.07 3.20 7.61
N SER A 33 -0.28 2.05 6.96
CA SER A 33 -0.46 1.98 5.51
C SER A 33 -1.66 2.78 5.04
N ALA A 34 -2.81 2.71 5.72
CA ALA A 34 -4.00 3.50 5.39
C ALA A 34 -3.72 5.00 5.46
N TRP A 35 -3.01 5.45 6.51
CA TRP A 35 -2.57 6.84 6.64
C TRP A 35 -1.64 7.27 5.50
N LEU A 36 -0.64 6.47 5.19
CA LEU A 36 0.29 6.75 4.10
C LEU A 36 -0.44 6.87 2.76
N ILE A 37 -1.31 5.90 2.45
CA ILE A 37 -2.12 5.89 1.22
C ILE A 37 -2.99 7.14 1.14
N ALA A 38 -3.63 7.54 2.23
CA ALA A 38 -4.47 8.74 2.27
C ALA A 38 -3.65 10.01 2.02
N VAL A 39 -2.48 10.17 2.66
CA VAL A 39 -1.61 11.34 2.46
C VAL A 39 -1.10 11.40 1.03
N VAL A 40 -0.58 10.29 0.51
CA VAL A 40 -0.09 10.20 -0.88
C VAL A 40 -1.23 10.49 -1.88
N GLY A 41 -2.43 10.00 -1.59
CA GLY A 41 -3.64 10.31 -2.36
C GLY A 41 -3.96 11.79 -2.39
N LEU A 42 -4.02 12.43 -1.23
CA LEU A 42 -4.30 13.86 -1.13
C LEU A 42 -3.25 14.70 -1.86
N VAL A 43 -1.96 14.38 -1.69
CA VAL A 43 -0.88 15.06 -2.43
C VAL A 43 -1.07 14.90 -3.93
N SER A 44 -1.28 13.67 -4.40
CA SER A 44 -1.49 13.40 -5.83
C SER A 44 -2.75 14.04 -6.41
N ALA A 45 -3.78 14.29 -5.59
CA ALA A 45 -5.00 14.96 -6.00
C ALA A 45 -4.82 16.47 -6.23
N THR A 46 -3.80 17.10 -5.63
CA THR A 46 -3.50 18.52 -5.89
C THR A 46 -2.94 18.75 -7.30
N SER A 47 -2.07 17.85 -7.76
CA SER A 47 -1.55 17.83 -9.12
C SER A 47 -1.06 16.42 -9.46
N PHE A 48 -1.86 15.72 -10.26
CA PHE A 48 -1.48 14.41 -10.74
C PHE A 48 -0.24 14.49 -11.63
N THR A 49 -0.18 15.44 -12.56
CA THR A 49 0.95 15.65 -13.48
C THR A 49 2.27 15.86 -12.74
N ALA A 50 2.29 16.69 -11.69
CA ALA A 50 3.50 16.93 -10.91
C ALA A 50 3.93 15.68 -10.14
N SER A 51 2.96 14.97 -9.55
CA SER A 51 3.22 13.73 -8.81
C SER A 51 3.73 12.61 -9.72
N PHE A 52 3.10 12.46 -10.89
CA PHE A 52 3.50 11.54 -11.94
C PHE A 52 4.91 11.83 -12.42
N THR A 53 5.23 13.09 -12.74
CA THR A 53 6.58 13.50 -13.16
C THR A 53 7.62 13.26 -12.07
N THR A 54 7.30 13.59 -10.81
CA THR A 54 8.22 13.39 -9.68
C THR A 54 8.51 11.91 -9.48
N LEU A 55 7.49 11.05 -9.58
CA LEU A 55 7.66 9.60 -9.49
C LEU A 55 8.57 9.07 -10.60
N HIS A 56 8.43 9.54 -11.84
CA HIS A 56 9.32 9.14 -12.94
C HIS A 56 10.77 9.54 -12.68
N LYS A 57 11.01 10.75 -12.16
CA LYS A 57 12.36 11.20 -11.79
C LYS A 57 12.99 10.39 -10.66
N ILE A 58 12.19 9.80 -9.77
CA ILE A 58 12.68 8.95 -8.68
C ILE A 58 12.98 7.54 -9.18
N VAL A 59 12.11 6.97 -10.01
CA VAL A 59 12.20 5.57 -10.47
C VAL A 59 13.19 5.41 -11.62
N PHE A 60 13.28 6.39 -12.52
CA PHE A 60 14.17 6.36 -13.68
C PHE A 60 15.39 7.24 -13.43
N THR A 61 16.57 6.67 -13.61
CA THR A 61 17.85 7.39 -13.60
C THR A 61 18.22 7.96 -14.97
N ASN A 62 17.38 7.73 -15.99
CA ASN A 62 17.56 8.15 -17.37
C ASN A 62 16.32 8.89 -17.89
N ASP A 63 16.40 9.39 -19.12
CA ASP A 63 15.33 10.16 -19.78
C ASP A 63 14.36 9.29 -20.60
N SER A 64 14.40 7.96 -20.49
CA SER A 64 13.56 7.06 -21.29
C SER A 64 12.05 7.17 -21.00
N TRP A 65 11.67 7.87 -19.93
CA TRP A 65 10.28 8.19 -19.61
C TRP A 65 9.76 9.43 -20.36
N LEU A 66 10.63 10.25 -20.96
CA LEU A 66 10.25 11.41 -21.77
C LEU A 66 9.92 10.97 -23.20
N LEU A 67 8.65 10.60 -23.40
CA LEU A 67 8.17 10.08 -24.67
C LEU A 67 7.55 11.17 -25.54
N ASP A 68 8.06 11.31 -26.77
CA ASP A 68 7.43 12.11 -27.82
C ASP A 68 6.15 11.43 -28.35
N PRO A 69 4.95 12.04 -28.23
CA PRO A 69 3.70 11.49 -28.73
C PRO A 69 3.65 11.27 -30.25
N SER A 70 4.48 11.96 -31.03
CA SER A 70 4.54 11.79 -32.49
C SER A 70 5.34 10.55 -32.91
N GLN A 71 6.22 10.05 -32.05
CA GLN A 71 7.14 8.94 -32.36
C GLN A 71 6.84 7.68 -31.54
N HIS A 72 6.32 7.83 -30.31
CA HIS A 72 6.18 6.73 -29.37
C HIS A 72 4.71 6.30 -29.22
N LEU A 73 4.43 5.05 -29.61
CA LEU A 73 3.09 4.46 -29.47
C LEU A 73 2.62 4.37 -28.02
N LEU A 74 3.55 4.20 -27.07
CA LEU A 74 3.20 3.94 -25.66
C LEU A 74 2.36 5.07 -25.06
N ILE A 75 2.74 6.34 -25.29
CA ILE A 75 2.02 7.50 -24.73
C ILE A 75 0.71 7.78 -25.49
N GLN A 76 0.57 7.30 -26.73
CA GLN A 76 -0.68 7.38 -27.49
C GLN A 76 -1.73 6.40 -26.94
N VAL A 77 -1.31 5.17 -26.62
CA VAL A 77 -2.19 4.12 -26.08
C VAL A 77 -2.50 4.34 -24.60
N TYR A 78 -1.51 4.80 -23.83
CA TYR A 78 -1.64 5.09 -22.39
C TYR A 78 -1.39 6.57 -22.13
N PRO A 79 -2.34 7.46 -22.46
CA PRO A 79 -2.22 8.87 -22.16
C PRO A 79 -2.26 9.12 -20.65
N GLU A 80 -1.85 10.30 -20.20
CA GLU A 80 -1.79 10.66 -18.77
C GLU A 80 -3.12 10.38 -18.02
N ASN A 81 -4.27 10.68 -18.64
CA ASN A 81 -5.58 10.42 -18.06
C ASN A 81 -5.81 8.93 -17.74
N PHE A 82 -5.27 8.01 -18.55
CA PHE A 82 -5.35 6.57 -18.26
C PHE A 82 -4.65 6.24 -16.94
N PHE A 83 -3.48 6.83 -16.70
CA PHE A 83 -2.73 6.64 -15.46
C PHE A 83 -3.43 7.31 -14.28
N ALA A 84 -4.06 8.47 -14.47
CA ALA A 84 -4.83 9.14 -13.42
C ALA A 84 -6.01 8.28 -12.93
N TRP A 85 -6.77 7.68 -13.85
CA TRP A 85 -7.85 6.75 -13.51
C TRP A 85 -7.35 5.48 -12.84
N SER A 86 -6.28 4.89 -13.38
CA SER A 86 -5.65 3.70 -12.81
C SER A 86 -5.14 3.96 -11.39
N TRP A 87 -4.50 5.11 -11.17
CA TRP A 87 -4.04 5.57 -9.87
C TRP A 87 -5.20 5.70 -8.86
N LEU A 88 -6.30 6.32 -9.26
CA LEU A 88 -7.48 6.47 -8.41
C LEU A 88 -8.07 5.10 -8.00
N ILE A 89 -8.17 4.15 -8.92
CA ILE A 89 -8.68 2.80 -8.64
C ILE A 89 -7.75 2.07 -7.65
N ILE A 90 -6.43 2.07 -7.92
CA ILE A 90 -5.44 1.44 -7.05
C ILE A 90 -5.48 2.04 -5.65
N LEU A 91 -5.59 3.38 -5.57
CA LEU A 91 -5.65 4.09 -4.30
C LEU A 91 -6.87 3.69 -3.48
N LEU A 92 -8.06 3.67 -4.09
CA LEU A 92 -9.29 3.30 -3.40
C LEU A 92 -9.28 1.85 -2.94
N LEU A 93 -8.86 0.91 -3.80
CA LEU A 93 -8.76 -0.51 -3.44
C LEU A 93 -7.74 -0.73 -2.32
N SER A 94 -6.61 -0.05 -2.36
CA SER A 94 -5.57 -0.15 -1.33
C SER A 94 -6.05 0.44 0.00
N LEU A 95 -6.74 1.58 -0.03
CA LEU A 95 -7.29 2.22 1.16
C LEU A 95 -8.39 1.37 1.82
N ILE A 96 -9.32 0.84 1.02
CA ILE A 96 -10.38 -0.07 1.51
C ILE A 96 -9.76 -1.31 2.14
N SER A 97 -8.77 -1.91 1.47
CA SER A 97 -8.08 -3.10 1.98
C SER A 97 -7.38 -2.80 3.31
N ALA A 98 -6.63 -1.69 3.39
CA ALA A 98 -5.92 -1.29 4.60
C ALA A 98 -6.89 -1.01 5.77
N LEU A 99 -8.00 -0.31 5.52
CA LEU A 99 -9.04 -0.06 6.52
C LEU A 99 -9.79 -1.33 6.94
N ALA A 100 -9.99 -2.27 6.03
CA ALA A 100 -10.58 -3.57 6.37
C ALA A 100 -9.67 -4.39 7.28
N LEU A 101 -8.35 -4.37 7.04
CA LEU A 101 -7.38 -5.03 7.91
C LEU A 101 -7.19 -4.31 9.24
N SER A 102 -7.28 -2.98 9.28
CA SER A 102 -7.09 -2.20 10.52
C SER A 102 -8.25 -2.34 11.52
N ARG A 103 -9.41 -2.84 11.05
CA ARG A 103 -10.61 -3.08 11.86
C ARG A 103 -10.71 -4.52 12.40
N ARG A 104 -9.86 -5.44 11.94
CA ARG A 104 -9.86 -6.86 12.38
C ARG A 104 -9.08 -7.05 13.68
#